data_AF-A0A351ILY6-F1
#
_entry.id   AF-A0A351ILY6-F1
#
_cell.length_a   1.000
_cell.length_b   1.000
_cell.length_c   1.000
_cell.angle_alpha   90.00
_cell.angle_beta   90.00
_cell.angle_gamma   90.00
#
_symmetry.space_group_name_H-M   'P 1'
#
loop_
_entity.id
_entity.type
_entity.pdbx_description
1 polymer ?
#
loop_
_entity_poly.entity_id
_entity_poly.type
_entity_poly.pdbx_seq_one_letter_code
_entity_poly.pdbx_strand_id
1 'polypeptide(L)'
;MKPCLYFLFLLVLAACTGPERAHEKKLRRANAKGEFILRNHDDFFYLIPPPKCRTREKYPWEKNYIGRFPKITKEFFRCKGKSSNLLHLRQEEAEREVPLFDCNGGLQHTLPVRDGIEFIYPVLIEILNYIQARTEKKVMITCGHRCPAHNSYSDPKPENQTSKHMIGAEVDFYVVGLEEAPETVLELIFRFYKENTRYRGRKEYELFCRDEKRKTDLKIPPFYNKEIYVKQYMREEGRDLDNQHSYPYLSIQVLFDREKNQRVSYSWSLAHQGFHRN
;
A
#
# COMPACT_ATOMS: atom_id res chain seq x y z
N MET A 1 -58.16 -34.47 0.69
CA MET A 1 -57.69 -33.65 1.84
C MET A 1 -56.47 -32.87 1.36
N LYS A 2 -56.51 -31.56 1.08
CA LYS A 2 -56.16 -30.47 2.01
C LYS A 2 -56.38 -29.05 1.38
N PRO A 3 -57.58 -28.65 0.90
CA PRO A 3 -57.84 -27.24 0.54
C PRO A 3 -58.22 -26.37 1.75
N CYS A 4 -58.56 -26.98 2.89
CA CYS A 4 -59.09 -26.27 4.05
C CYS A 4 -58.01 -25.51 4.86
N LEU A 5 -56.73 -25.94 4.79
CA LEU A 5 -55.65 -25.31 5.56
C LEU A 5 -55.19 -23.97 4.97
N TYR A 6 -55.24 -23.82 3.64
CA TYR A 6 -54.82 -22.58 2.95
C TYR A 6 -55.81 -21.43 3.16
N PHE A 7 -57.11 -21.74 3.24
CA PHE A 7 -58.13 -20.74 3.49
C PHE A 7 -58.06 -20.19 4.93
N LEU A 8 -57.74 -21.06 5.89
CA LEU A 8 -57.51 -20.64 7.27
C LEU A 8 -56.28 -19.72 7.40
N PHE A 9 -55.22 -20.00 6.64
CA PHE A 9 -54.00 -19.18 6.63
C PHE A 9 -54.23 -17.78 6.05
N LEU A 10 -55.05 -17.67 4.99
CA LEU A 10 -55.45 -16.39 4.40
C LEU A 10 -56.31 -15.54 5.35
N LEU A 11 -57.17 -16.15 6.16
CA LEU A 11 -57.98 -15.45 7.16
C LEU A 11 -57.13 -14.89 8.32
N VAL A 12 -56.07 -15.61 8.74
CA VAL A 12 -55.15 -15.13 9.79
C VAL A 12 -54.34 -13.92 9.30
N LEU A 13 -53.95 -13.88 8.02
CA LEU A 13 -53.20 -12.74 7.46
C LEU A 13 -54.05 -11.48 7.29
N ALA A 14 -55.37 -11.60 7.11
CA ALA A 14 -56.30 -10.48 7.03
C ALA A 14 -56.71 -9.90 8.40
N ALA A 15 -56.52 -10.65 9.49
CA ALA A 15 -56.92 -10.22 10.84
C ALA A 15 -55.99 -9.18 11.49
N CYS A 16 -54.84 -8.86 10.87
CA CYS A 16 -53.83 -7.95 11.44
C CYS A 16 -54.12 -6.45 11.22
N THR A 17 -55.23 -6.07 10.58
CA THR A 17 -55.68 -4.66 10.56
C THR A 17 -56.65 -4.40 11.72
N GLY A 18 -56.10 -4.40 12.94
CA GLY A 18 -56.89 -4.19 14.15
C GLY A 18 -57.61 -2.83 14.16
N PRO A 19 -58.86 -2.77 14.66
CA PRO A 19 -59.64 -1.53 14.80
C PRO A 19 -58.95 -0.48 15.69
N GLU A 20 -57.95 -0.90 16.48
CA GLU A 20 -57.06 -0.04 17.25
C GLU A 20 -56.41 1.06 16.40
N ARG A 21 -55.90 0.76 15.19
CA ARG A 21 -55.30 1.80 14.34
C ARG A 21 -56.31 2.85 13.90
N ALA A 22 -57.55 2.45 13.65
CA ALA A 22 -58.62 3.38 13.30
C ALA A 22 -59.04 4.23 14.52
N HIS A 23 -59.12 3.60 15.69
CA HIS A 23 -59.45 4.25 16.95
C HIS A 23 -58.35 5.23 17.39
N GLU A 24 -57.09 4.84 17.28
CA GLU A 24 -55.91 5.64 17.62
C GLU A 24 -55.77 6.83 16.66
N LYS A 25 -56.08 6.65 15.37
CA LYS A 25 -56.13 7.76 14.40
C LYS A 25 -57.28 8.72 14.70
N LYS A 26 -58.43 8.22 15.18
CA LYS A 26 -59.59 9.03 15.59
C LYS A 26 -59.28 9.81 16.88
N LEU A 27 -58.65 9.17 17.87
CA LEU A 27 -58.13 9.80 19.09
C LEU A 27 -57.07 10.86 18.78
N ARG A 28 -56.10 10.56 17.90
CA ARG A 28 -55.10 11.54 17.46
C ARG A 28 -55.75 12.75 16.80
N ARG A 29 -56.80 12.56 15.99
CA ARG A 29 -57.55 13.69 15.39
C ARG A 29 -58.34 14.48 16.43
N ALA A 30 -58.98 13.80 17.39
CA ALA A 30 -59.72 14.46 18.46
C ALA A 30 -58.80 15.23 19.43
N ASN A 31 -57.59 14.72 19.66
CA ASN A 31 -56.59 15.31 20.54
C ASN A 31 -55.62 16.25 19.81
N ALA A 32 -55.65 16.28 18.47
CA ALA A 32 -54.90 17.24 17.67
C ALA A 32 -55.55 18.62 17.81
N LYS A 33 -55.22 19.29 18.91
CA LYS A 33 -55.44 20.73 19.06
C LYS A 33 -54.32 21.42 18.29
N GLY A 34 -54.66 21.90 17.10
CA GLY A 34 -53.82 22.82 16.35
C GLY A 34 -54.38 24.22 16.49
N GLU A 35 -53.52 25.19 16.79
CA GLU A 35 -53.86 26.59 16.57
C GLU A 35 -53.45 26.96 15.14
N PHE A 36 -54.28 27.76 14.48
CA PHE A 36 -53.89 28.34 13.20
C PHE A 36 -52.78 29.34 13.47
N ILE A 37 -51.59 29.03 12.97
CA ILE A 37 -50.50 30.01 12.91
C ILE A 37 -50.88 31.01 11.81
N LEU A 38 -51.58 32.06 12.20
CA LEU A 38 -51.91 33.19 11.35
C LEU A 38 -50.69 34.11 11.30
N ARG A 39 -50.20 34.37 10.09
CA ARG A 39 -49.14 35.36 9.88
C ARG A 39 -49.75 36.74 9.79
N ASN A 40 -49.13 37.70 10.45
CA ASN A 40 -49.51 39.10 10.31
C ASN A 40 -48.95 39.64 8.99
N HIS A 41 -49.64 40.60 8.39
CA HIS A 41 -49.17 41.24 7.16
C HIS A 41 -47.80 41.93 7.30
N ASP A 42 -47.42 42.27 8.54
CA ASP A 42 -46.15 42.87 8.91
C ASP A 42 -45.05 41.84 9.24
N ASP A 43 -45.34 40.53 9.12
CA ASP A 43 -44.32 39.51 9.38
C ASP A 43 -43.22 39.57 8.29
N PHE A 44 -42.03 39.99 8.70
CA PHE A 44 -40.86 40.07 7.83
C PHE A 44 -40.16 38.70 7.73
N PHE A 45 -39.90 38.30 6.49
CA PHE A 45 -39.17 37.08 6.19
C PHE A 45 -37.67 37.33 6.24
N TYR A 46 -36.98 36.66 7.15
CA TYR A 46 -35.55 36.47 6.99
C TYR A 46 -35.32 35.57 5.79
N LEU A 47 -34.72 36.12 4.73
CA LEU A 47 -34.15 35.33 3.65
C LEU A 47 -33.03 34.47 4.24
N ILE A 48 -33.35 33.24 4.59
CA ILE A 48 -32.35 32.24 4.95
C ILE A 48 -31.64 31.88 3.65
N PRO A 49 -30.36 32.26 3.46
CA PRO A 49 -29.65 31.87 2.26
C PRO A 49 -29.62 30.33 2.17
N PRO A 50 -29.67 29.76 0.96
CA PRO A 50 -29.59 28.31 0.81
C PRO A 50 -28.33 27.79 1.52
N PRO A 51 -28.43 26.65 2.22
CA PRO A 51 -27.30 26.10 2.94
C PRO A 51 -26.14 25.88 1.97
N LYS A 52 -25.00 26.51 2.25
CA LYS A 52 -23.78 26.28 1.47
C LYS A 52 -23.19 24.95 1.92
N CYS A 53 -22.97 24.03 0.98
CA CYS A 53 -22.21 22.81 1.26
C CYS A 53 -20.80 23.21 1.68
N ARG A 54 -20.48 23.11 2.98
CA ARG A 54 -19.12 23.36 3.47
C ARG A 54 -18.29 22.10 3.25
N THR A 55 -17.20 22.22 2.51
CA THR A 55 -16.18 21.18 2.47
C THR A 55 -15.61 21.02 3.88
N ARG A 56 -15.77 19.85 4.47
CA ARG A 56 -15.23 19.56 5.80
C ARG A 56 -13.71 19.70 5.76
N GLU A 57 -13.15 20.42 6.72
CA GLU A 57 -11.71 20.41 6.94
C GLU A 57 -11.26 18.99 7.31
N LYS A 58 -10.09 18.60 6.82
CA LYS A 58 -9.51 17.30 7.14
C LYS A 58 -8.97 17.31 8.56
N TYR A 59 -9.23 16.26 9.31
CA TYR A 59 -8.63 16.09 10.62
C TYR A 59 -7.10 15.87 10.50
N PRO A 60 -6.31 16.21 11.52
CA PRO A 60 -4.85 16.04 11.48
C PRO A 60 -4.42 14.60 11.14
N TRP A 61 -5.10 13.58 11.68
CA TRP A 61 -4.76 12.19 11.42
C TRP A 61 -5.10 11.74 10.00
N GLU A 62 -6.08 12.36 9.32
CA GLU A 62 -6.44 12.02 7.94
C GLU A 62 -5.32 12.36 6.94
N LYS A 63 -4.38 13.22 7.32
CA LYS A 63 -3.16 13.48 6.55
C LYS A 63 -2.24 12.26 6.45
N ASN A 64 -2.39 11.31 7.38
CA ASN A 64 -1.61 10.07 7.43
C ASN A 64 -2.28 8.94 6.63
N TYR A 65 -3.35 9.21 5.88
CA TYR A 65 -4.09 8.23 5.11
C TYR A 65 -4.25 8.66 3.66
N ILE A 66 -4.31 7.66 2.78
CA ILE A 66 -4.71 7.78 1.37
C ILE A 66 -5.98 6.95 1.21
N GLY A 67 -7.12 7.64 1.11
CA GLY A 67 -8.42 6.99 1.24
C GLY A 67 -8.54 6.30 2.60
N ARG A 68 -8.74 4.99 2.59
CA ARG A 68 -8.86 4.15 3.80
C ARG A 68 -7.53 3.54 4.29
N PHE A 69 -6.45 3.69 3.55
CA PHE A 69 -5.18 3.03 3.86
C PHE A 69 -4.18 4.00 4.46
N PRO A 70 -3.37 3.56 5.45
CA PRO A 70 -2.26 4.37 5.93
C PRO A 70 -1.33 4.77 4.78
N LYS A 71 -0.93 6.04 4.78
CA LYS A 71 0.08 6.55 3.86
C LYS A 71 1.40 5.82 4.12
N ILE A 72 2.04 5.35 3.05
CA ILE A 72 3.31 4.64 3.13
C ILE A 72 4.37 5.66 3.55
N THR A 73 5.09 5.34 4.61
CA THR A 73 6.23 6.10 5.12
C THR A 73 7.47 5.21 5.10
N LYS A 74 8.65 5.77 5.45
CA LYS A 74 9.89 5.00 5.56
C LYS A 74 9.77 3.82 6.53
N GLU A 75 8.89 3.90 7.53
CA GLU A 75 8.67 2.84 8.53
C GLU A 75 8.21 1.51 7.89
N PHE A 76 7.50 1.56 6.77
CA PHE A 76 7.07 0.37 6.03
C PHE A 76 8.23 -0.39 5.37
N PHE A 77 9.42 0.23 5.32
CA PHE A 77 10.63 -0.36 4.77
C PHE A 77 11.52 -0.95 5.86
N ARG A 78 11.12 -0.95 7.15
CA ARG A 78 11.95 -1.58 8.18
C ARG A 78 12.19 -3.06 7.87
N CYS A 79 13.36 -3.53 8.28
CA CYS A 79 13.73 -4.93 8.13
C CYS A 79 12.76 -5.83 8.88
N LYS A 80 12.40 -6.94 8.24
CA LYS A 80 11.38 -7.88 8.69
C LYS A 80 11.95 -9.16 9.28
N GLY A 81 13.27 -9.21 9.47
CA GLY A 81 13.93 -10.35 10.10
C GLY A 81 13.32 -10.68 11.46
N LYS A 82 13.31 -11.97 11.79
CA LYS A 82 12.80 -12.49 13.06
C LYS A 82 13.82 -13.41 13.68
N SER A 83 14.19 -13.15 14.93
CA SER A 83 15.09 -14.04 15.70
C SER A 83 14.50 -15.42 15.97
N SER A 84 13.18 -15.59 15.78
CA SER A 84 12.49 -16.88 15.89
C SER A 84 12.53 -17.71 14.61
N ASN A 85 13.08 -17.18 13.52
CA ASN A 85 13.27 -17.94 12.30
C ASN A 85 14.27 -19.09 12.54
N LEU A 86 14.03 -20.23 11.88
CA LEU A 86 14.84 -21.43 12.07
C LEU A 86 16.27 -21.21 11.58
N LEU A 87 17.24 -21.82 12.26
CA LEU A 87 18.64 -21.75 11.84
C LEU A 87 18.79 -22.35 10.43
N HIS A 88 19.46 -21.60 9.54
CA HIS A 88 19.88 -22.12 8.23
C HIS A 88 21.35 -22.50 8.28
N LEU A 89 21.71 -23.56 7.57
CA LEU A 89 23.09 -23.98 7.41
C LEU A 89 23.52 -23.65 5.98
N ARG A 90 24.55 -22.81 5.86
CA ARG A 90 25.19 -22.53 4.59
C ARG A 90 26.41 -23.43 4.48
N GLN A 91 26.48 -24.23 3.43
CA GLN A 91 27.71 -24.94 3.09
C GLN A 91 28.72 -23.92 2.54
N GLU A 92 29.83 -23.78 3.25
CA GLU A 92 31.06 -23.20 2.69
C GLU A 92 31.95 -24.32 2.14
N GLU A 93 33.09 -23.96 1.55
CA GLU A 93 34.04 -24.86 0.89
C GLU A 93 34.22 -26.20 1.63
N ALA A 94 34.14 -27.29 0.86
CA ALA A 94 34.39 -28.69 1.24
C ALA A 94 34.12 -29.04 2.72
N GLU A 95 32.84 -29.07 3.09
CA GLU A 95 32.26 -29.67 4.32
C GLU A 95 32.10 -28.78 5.57
N ARG A 96 32.41 -27.48 5.50
CA ARG A 96 32.13 -26.58 6.64
C ARG A 96 30.73 -25.97 6.55
N GLU A 97 29.85 -26.36 7.46
CA GLU A 97 28.55 -25.71 7.62
C GLU A 97 28.67 -24.49 8.53
N VAL A 98 28.27 -23.32 8.00
CA VAL A 98 28.21 -22.07 8.76
C VAL A 98 26.75 -21.79 9.13
N PRO A 99 26.43 -21.65 10.43
CA PRO A 99 25.10 -21.29 10.87
C PRO A 99 24.77 -19.84 10.47
N LEU A 100 23.65 -19.66 9.77
CA LEU A 100 23.06 -18.37 9.44
C LEU A 100 21.88 -18.11 10.37
N PHE A 101 22.03 -17.09 11.20
CA PHE A 101 20.97 -16.56 12.05
C PHE A 101 20.34 -15.34 11.40
N ASP A 102 19.02 -15.25 11.50
CA ASP A 102 18.31 -14.04 11.12
C ASP A 102 18.48 -12.94 12.19
N CYS A 103 18.24 -11.68 11.82
CA CYS A 103 18.15 -10.59 12.78
C CYS A 103 16.76 -10.52 13.43
N ASN A 104 16.56 -9.62 14.41
CA ASN A 104 15.24 -9.31 14.97
C ASN A 104 14.60 -8.05 14.32
N GLY A 105 14.92 -7.81 13.06
CA GLY A 105 14.35 -6.76 12.22
C GLY A 105 14.52 -5.36 12.80
N GLY A 106 13.48 -4.54 12.60
CA GLY A 106 13.43 -3.15 13.07
C GLY A 106 13.51 -2.95 14.59
N LEU A 107 13.47 -4.02 15.40
CA LEU A 107 13.70 -3.94 16.84
C LEU A 107 15.19 -3.94 17.19
N GLN A 108 16.01 -4.62 16.38
CA GLN A 108 17.46 -4.75 16.62
C GLN A 108 18.27 -3.67 15.92
N HIS A 109 17.76 -3.09 14.83
CA HIS A 109 18.51 -2.10 14.08
C HIS A 109 17.61 -1.10 13.37
N THR A 110 18.18 0.05 13.05
CA THR A 110 17.50 1.14 12.34
C THR A 110 17.39 0.86 10.84
N LEU A 111 16.68 1.75 10.14
CA LEU A 111 16.86 1.93 8.70
C LEU A 111 18.28 2.43 8.38
N PRO A 112 18.71 2.41 7.11
CA PRO A 112 19.95 3.05 6.70
C PRO A 112 19.97 4.52 7.14
N VAL A 113 21.12 5.03 7.56
CA VAL A 113 21.31 6.37 8.08
C VAL A 113 22.10 7.17 7.06
N ARG A 114 21.60 8.37 6.78
CA ARG A 114 22.24 9.34 5.91
C ARG A 114 22.15 10.70 6.57
N ASP A 115 23.27 11.40 6.67
CA ASP A 115 23.35 12.72 7.29
C ASP A 115 22.76 12.75 8.72
N GLY A 116 22.98 11.66 9.47
CA GLY A 116 22.53 11.50 10.86
C GLY A 116 21.05 11.10 11.03
N ILE A 117 20.30 10.89 9.95
CA ILE A 117 18.88 10.52 10.01
C ILE A 117 18.59 9.21 9.27
N GLU A 118 17.65 8.42 9.79
CA GLU A 118 17.12 7.25 9.08
C GLU A 118 16.52 7.65 7.72
N PHE A 119 16.91 6.91 6.69
CA PHE A 119 16.79 7.27 5.29
C PHE A 119 16.29 6.08 4.45
N ILE A 120 15.36 6.39 3.56
CA ILE A 120 14.92 5.56 2.43
C ILE A 120 14.80 6.51 1.25
N TYR A 121 15.15 6.05 0.05
CA TYR A 121 15.06 6.88 -1.15
C TYR A 121 13.62 7.38 -1.36
N PRO A 122 13.39 8.71 -1.35
CA PRO A 122 12.03 9.26 -1.38
C PRO A 122 11.20 8.83 -2.59
N VAL A 123 11.85 8.59 -3.75
CA VAL A 123 11.17 8.15 -4.97
C VAL A 123 10.38 6.85 -4.77
N LEU A 124 10.87 5.92 -3.96
CA LEU A 124 10.19 4.66 -3.67
C LEU A 124 8.88 4.95 -2.94
N ILE A 125 8.93 5.79 -1.90
CA ILE A 125 7.76 6.20 -1.11
C ILE A 125 6.77 7.00 -1.98
N GLU A 126 7.27 7.90 -2.84
CA GLU A 126 6.46 8.70 -3.76
C GLU A 126 5.68 7.81 -4.75
N ILE A 127 6.34 6.85 -5.39
CA ILE A 127 5.73 5.93 -6.36
C ILE A 127 4.69 5.04 -5.67
N LEU A 128 5.02 4.41 -4.54
CA LEU A 128 4.09 3.50 -3.86
C LEU A 128 2.84 4.24 -3.35
N ASN A 129 3.00 5.44 -2.80
CA ASN A 129 1.85 6.27 -2.41
C ASN A 129 1.02 6.72 -3.62
N TYR A 130 1.65 7.03 -4.76
CA TYR A 130 0.94 7.35 -6.00
C TYR A 130 0.10 6.15 -6.47
N ILE A 131 0.66 4.94 -6.47
CA ILE A 131 -0.06 3.70 -6.79
C ILE A 131 -1.24 3.50 -5.84
N GLN A 132 -1.03 3.64 -4.52
CA GLN A 132 -2.10 3.50 -3.54
C GLN A 132 -3.23 4.52 -3.74
N ALA A 133 -2.88 5.77 -4.10
CA ALA A 133 -3.85 6.82 -4.38
C ALA A 133 -4.65 6.60 -5.66
N ARG A 134 -4.01 6.07 -6.71
CA ARG A 134 -4.66 5.82 -8.01
C ARG A 134 -5.52 4.56 -8.01
N THR A 135 -5.14 3.55 -7.23
CA THR A 135 -5.85 2.27 -7.20
C THR A 135 -6.91 2.21 -6.11
N GLU A 136 -6.82 3.06 -5.09
CA GLU A 136 -7.62 2.95 -3.86
C GLU A 136 -7.55 1.54 -3.26
N LYS A 137 -6.38 0.89 -3.40
CA LYS A 137 -6.05 -0.46 -2.94
C LYS A 137 -4.78 -0.42 -2.10
N LYS A 138 -4.66 -1.36 -1.16
CA LYS A 138 -3.50 -1.45 -0.27
C LYS A 138 -2.28 -1.90 -1.08
N VAL A 139 -1.18 -1.15 -0.96
CA VAL A 139 0.12 -1.60 -1.45
C VAL A 139 0.79 -2.42 -0.34
N MET A 140 1.13 -3.67 -0.65
CA MET A 140 1.79 -4.60 0.27
C MET A 140 3.27 -4.68 -0.07
N ILE A 141 4.10 -4.00 0.72
CA ILE A 141 5.55 -4.14 0.65
C ILE A 141 5.92 -5.49 1.26
N THR A 142 6.54 -6.36 0.47
CA THR A 142 7.04 -7.67 0.92
C THR A 142 8.45 -7.53 1.46
N CYS A 143 9.33 -6.84 0.75
CA CYS A 143 10.69 -6.54 1.19
C CYS A 143 11.03 -5.04 1.03
N GLY A 144 11.60 -4.44 2.08
CA GLY A 144 12.07 -3.05 2.10
C GLY A 144 13.58 -2.99 2.31
N HIS A 145 14.03 -2.52 3.47
CA HIS A 145 15.41 -2.62 3.89
C HIS A 145 15.72 -4.01 4.46
N ARG A 146 16.87 -4.59 4.07
CA ARG A 146 17.46 -5.77 4.71
C ARG A 146 18.78 -5.38 5.38
N CYS A 147 19.00 -5.69 6.65
CA CYS A 147 20.37 -5.60 7.16
C CYS A 147 21.23 -6.73 6.57
N PRO A 148 22.58 -6.66 6.66
CA PRO A 148 23.44 -7.71 6.14
C PRO A 148 23.11 -9.11 6.67
N ALA A 149 22.83 -9.23 7.97
CA ALA A 149 22.48 -10.52 8.58
C ALA A 149 21.21 -11.11 7.97
N HIS A 150 20.12 -10.32 7.92
CA HIS A 150 18.87 -10.75 7.32
C HIS A 150 18.98 -10.98 5.80
N ASN A 151 19.76 -10.17 5.11
CA ASN A 151 20.00 -10.34 3.67
C ASN A 151 20.67 -11.68 3.36
N SER A 152 21.74 -12.01 4.10
CA SER A 152 22.41 -13.30 3.98
C SER A 152 21.53 -14.48 4.42
N TYR A 153 20.68 -14.28 5.43
CA TYR A 153 19.74 -15.30 5.89
C TYR A 153 18.62 -15.58 4.86
N SER A 154 18.04 -14.53 4.27
CA SER A 154 16.93 -14.63 3.30
C SER A 154 17.38 -15.23 1.98
N ASP A 155 18.53 -14.81 1.44
CA ASP A 155 19.14 -15.39 0.24
C ASP A 155 20.68 -15.37 0.36
N PRO A 156 21.32 -16.52 0.62
CA PRO A 156 22.76 -16.62 0.85
C PRO A 156 23.60 -16.62 -0.44
N LYS A 157 22.96 -16.53 -1.62
CA LYS A 157 23.66 -16.54 -2.90
C LYS A 157 24.64 -15.37 -3.04
N PRO A 158 25.81 -15.56 -3.68
CA PRO A 158 26.80 -14.50 -3.86
C PRO A 158 26.25 -13.24 -4.53
N GLU A 159 25.32 -13.39 -5.48
CA GLU A 159 24.72 -12.29 -6.22
C GLU A 159 23.92 -11.35 -5.30
N ASN A 160 23.31 -11.90 -4.24
CA ASN A 160 22.52 -11.14 -3.28
C ASN A 160 23.38 -10.36 -2.27
N GLN A 161 24.70 -10.59 -2.21
CA GLN A 161 25.62 -9.86 -1.32
C GLN A 161 25.80 -8.38 -1.70
N THR A 162 25.28 -7.95 -2.86
CA THR A 162 25.31 -6.55 -3.31
C THR A 162 23.91 -5.97 -3.51
N SER A 163 22.92 -6.54 -2.82
CA SER A 163 21.51 -6.13 -2.87
C SER A 163 21.31 -4.65 -2.52
N LYS A 164 20.42 -3.98 -3.26
CA LYS A 164 20.07 -2.57 -3.01
C LYS A 164 19.08 -2.41 -1.87
N HIS A 165 18.43 -3.49 -1.43
CA HIS A 165 17.67 -3.52 -0.19
C HIS A 165 18.56 -3.13 1.02
N MET A 166 19.83 -3.50 1.01
CA MET A 166 20.74 -3.20 2.13
C MET A 166 21.04 -1.71 2.31
N ILE A 167 20.89 -0.91 1.26
CA ILE A 167 21.10 0.55 1.30
C ILE A 167 19.79 1.33 1.20
N GLY A 168 18.64 0.66 1.36
CA GLY A 168 17.31 1.30 1.31
C GLY A 168 16.92 1.82 -0.08
N ALA A 169 17.55 1.30 -1.13
CA ALA A 169 17.38 1.72 -2.52
C ALA A 169 16.60 0.70 -3.37
N GLU A 170 15.90 -0.23 -2.74
CA GLU A 170 15.10 -1.26 -3.39
C GLU A 170 13.85 -1.57 -2.58
N VAL A 171 12.78 -1.95 -3.25
CA VAL A 171 11.54 -2.39 -2.62
C VAL A 171 10.83 -3.42 -3.48
N ASP A 172 10.36 -4.47 -2.83
CA ASP A 172 9.52 -5.49 -3.41
C ASP A 172 8.10 -5.33 -2.89
N PHE A 173 7.11 -5.40 -3.78
CA PHE A 173 5.72 -5.19 -3.41
C PHE A 173 4.73 -5.78 -4.43
N TYR A 174 3.48 -5.91 -3.98
CA TYR A 174 2.32 -6.13 -4.84
C TYR A 174 1.15 -5.24 -4.35
N VAL A 175 0.06 -5.19 -5.11
CA VAL A 175 -1.14 -4.42 -4.77
C VAL A 175 -2.30 -5.37 -4.52
N VAL A 176 -2.93 -5.24 -3.35
CA VAL A 176 -4.02 -6.13 -2.94
C VAL A 176 -5.23 -5.96 -3.85
N GLY A 177 -5.74 -7.06 -4.40
CA GLY A 177 -6.79 -7.09 -5.42
C GLY A 177 -6.30 -6.77 -6.84
N LEU A 178 -4.99 -6.68 -7.08
CA LEU A 178 -4.35 -6.58 -8.40
C LEU A 178 -3.16 -7.56 -8.49
N GLU A 179 -3.15 -8.62 -7.69
CA GLU A 179 -2.08 -9.61 -7.60
C GLU A 179 -1.80 -10.26 -8.97
N GLU A 180 -2.86 -10.55 -9.72
CA GLU A 180 -2.78 -11.16 -11.06
C GLU A 180 -2.68 -10.15 -12.20
N ALA A 181 -2.59 -8.85 -11.88
CA ALA A 181 -2.50 -7.77 -12.86
C ALA A 181 -1.30 -6.84 -12.60
N PRO A 182 -0.06 -7.38 -12.54
CA PRO A 182 1.15 -6.57 -12.30
C PRO A 182 1.35 -5.49 -13.38
N GLU A 183 0.87 -5.73 -14.60
CA GLU A 183 0.97 -4.80 -15.74
C GLU A 183 0.25 -3.48 -15.47
N THR A 184 -0.92 -3.54 -14.83
CA THR A 184 -1.67 -2.35 -14.44
C THR A 184 -0.89 -1.52 -13.43
N VAL A 185 -0.18 -2.17 -12.51
CA VAL A 185 0.68 -1.49 -11.53
C VAL A 185 1.90 -0.88 -12.22
N LEU A 186 2.50 -1.59 -13.19
CA LEU A 186 3.62 -1.12 -13.98
C LEU A 186 3.27 0.15 -14.79
N GLU A 187 2.09 0.17 -15.42
CA GLU A 187 1.59 1.35 -16.11
C GLU A 187 1.43 2.57 -15.19
N LEU A 188 1.03 2.36 -13.94
CA LEU A 188 0.94 3.42 -12.93
C LEU A 188 2.32 3.97 -12.56
N ILE A 189 3.35 3.13 -12.50
CA ILE A 189 4.74 3.57 -12.31
C ILE A 189 5.17 4.49 -13.48
N PHE A 190 4.89 4.09 -14.71
CA PHE A 190 5.21 4.93 -15.88
C PHE A 190 4.42 6.24 -15.89
N ARG A 191 3.14 6.17 -15.51
CA ARG A 191 2.26 7.33 -15.43
C ARG A 191 2.71 8.33 -14.36
N PHE A 192 3.22 7.85 -13.22
CA PHE A 192 3.79 8.70 -12.18
C PHE A 192 4.85 9.66 -12.74
N TYR A 193 5.76 9.16 -13.58
CA TYR A 193 6.80 10.00 -14.19
C TYR A 193 6.25 11.01 -15.20
N LYS A 194 5.21 10.65 -15.96
CA LYS A 194 4.58 11.55 -16.94
C LYS A 194 3.74 12.64 -16.31
N GLU A 195 3.04 12.34 -15.21
CA GLU A 195 2.12 13.29 -14.57
C GLU A 195 2.80 14.20 -13.54
N ASN A 196 3.89 13.73 -12.93
CA ASN A 196 4.58 14.50 -11.91
C ASN A 196 5.33 15.69 -12.54
N THR A 197 4.93 16.90 -12.16
CA THR A 197 5.45 18.16 -12.69
C THR A 197 6.96 18.28 -12.58
N ARG A 198 7.59 17.60 -11.61
CA ARG A 198 9.04 17.58 -11.42
C ARG A 198 9.81 16.99 -12.61
N TYR A 199 9.22 16.06 -13.36
CA TYR A 199 9.88 15.42 -14.51
C TYR A 199 9.41 15.94 -15.85
N ARG A 200 8.43 16.86 -15.87
CA ARG A 200 7.80 17.35 -17.09
C ARG A 200 8.84 17.81 -18.11
N GLY A 201 8.81 17.21 -19.29
CA GLY A 201 9.70 17.53 -20.41
C GLY A 201 11.10 16.94 -20.32
N ARG A 202 11.40 16.14 -19.28
CA ARG A 202 12.68 15.44 -19.11
C ARG A 202 12.55 14.00 -19.60
N LYS A 203 12.80 13.81 -20.89
CA LYS A 203 12.60 12.53 -21.59
C LYS A 203 13.34 11.38 -20.93
N GLU A 204 14.50 11.62 -20.33
CA GLU A 204 15.29 10.57 -19.68
C GLU A 204 14.65 10.03 -18.39
N TYR A 205 13.68 10.75 -17.81
CA TYR A 205 12.85 10.27 -16.69
C TYR A 205 11.48 9.76 -17.18
N GLU A 206 10.88 10.40 -18.18
CA GLU A 206 9.53 10.04 -18.65
C GLU A 206 9.50 8.78 -19.53
N LEU A 207 10.58 8.51 -20.26
CA LEU A 207 10.68 7.36 -21.17
C LEU A 207 11.33 6.17 -20.48
N PHE A 208 10.63 5.04 -20.52
CA PHE A 208 11.15 3.76 -20.04
C PHE A 208 11.63 2.92 -21.21
N CYS A 209 12.84 2.38 -21.08
CA CYS A 209 13.44 1.42 -22.00
C CYS A 209 13.36 0.02 -21.40
N ARG A 210 13.32 -1.01 -22.26
CA ARG A 210 13.50 -2.41 -21.83
C ARG A 210 14.98 -2.77 -21.80
N ASP A 211 15.41 -3.44 -20.75
CA ASP A 211 16.76 -3.97 -20.61
C ASP A 211 16.87 -5.37 -21.23
N GLU A 212 16.86 -5.44 -22.56
CA GLU A 212 16.97 -6.71 -23.31
C GLU A 212 18.42 -7.20 -23.42
N LYS A 213 19.40 -6.34 -23.10
CA LYS A 213 20.83 -6.64 -23.27
C LYS A 213 21.38 -7.46 -22.12
N ARG A 214 20.83 -7.31 -20.93
CA ARG A 214 21.27 -8.02 -19.74
C ARG A 214 20.59 -9.37 -19.68
N LYS A 215 21.37 -10.45 -19.60
CA LYS A 215 20.81 -11.76 -19.24
C LYS A 215 20.29 -11.67 -17.81
N THR A 216 18.97 -11.78 -17.67
CA THR A 216 18.29 -11.85 -16.38
C THR A 216 17.54 -13.17 -16.30
N ASP A 217 17.39 -13.73 -15.11
CA ASP A 217 16.62 -14.97 -14.88
C ASP A 217 15.09 -14.74 -14.90
N LEU A 218 14.64 -13.60 -15.43
CA LEU A 218 13.25 -13.19 -15.49
C LEU A 218 12.67 -13.50 -16.87
N LYS A 219 11.44 -14.03 -16.91
CA LYS A 219 10.69 -14.19 -18.16
C LYS A 219 10.43 -12.88 -18.88
N ILE A 220 10.24 -11.80 -18.13
CA ILE A 220 9.95 -10.46 -18.67
C ILE A 220 11.17 -9.58 -18.47
N PRO A 221 11.76 -9.03 -19.56
CA PRO A 221 12.87 -8.09 -19.46
C PRO A 221 12.48 -6.87 -18.61
N PRO A 222 13.34 -6.45 -17.66
CA PRO A 222 13.07 -5.29 -16.82
C PRO A 222 12.94 -3.98 -17.61
N PHE A 223 12.28 -3.02 -16.98
CA PHE A 223 12.15 -1.66 -17.50
C PHE A 223 13.02 -0.69 -16.72
N TYR A 224 13.52 0.36 -17.36
CA TYR A 224 14.28 1.38 -16.67
C TYR A 224 14.15 2.75 -17.31
N ASN A 225 14.32 3.79 -16.50
CA ASN A 225 14.57 5.15 -16.95
C ASN A 225 15.86 5.64 -16.27
N LYS A 226 16.12 6.96 -16.26
CA LYS A 226 17.28 7.53 -15.56
C LYS A 226 17.29 7.25 -14.05
N GLU A 227 16.13 7.21 -13.41
CA GLU A 227 16.03 7.18 -11.95
C GLU A 227 15.85 5.79 -11.35
N ILE A 228 15.09 4.91 -12.00
CA ILE A 228 14.70 3.62 -11.45
C ILE A 228 14.83 2.49 -12.47
N TYR A 229 14.96 1.28 -11.93
CA TYR A 229 14.94 0.00 -12.63
C TYR A 229 13.82 -0.83 -12.01
N VAL A 230 12.88 -1.29 -12.83
CA VAL A 230 11.67 -1.99 -12.41
C VAL A 230 11.69 -3.39 -12.98
N LYS A 231 11.64 -4.38 -12.09
CA LYS A 231 11.56 -5.79 -12.44
C LYS A 231 10.16 -6.29 -12.14
N GLN A 232 9.67 -7.16 -13.01
CA GLN A 232 8.46 -7.93 -12.78
C GLN A 232 8.85 -9.39 -12.61
N TYR A 233 8.46 -9.95 -11.47
CA TYR A 233 8.68 -11.34 -11.13
C TYR A 233 7.38 -12.11 -11.26
N MET A 234 7.41 -13.17 -12.06
CA MET A 234 6.29 -14.11 -12.18
C MET A 234 6.17 -15.00 -10.94
N ARG A 235 5.08 -15.77 -10.84
CA ARG A 235 4.70 -16.55 -9.65
C ARG A 235 5.82 -17.39 -9.04
N GLU A 236 6.69 -17.96 -9.85
CA GLU A 236 7.77 -18.85 -9.41
C GLU A 236 9.17 -18.19 -9.46
N GLU A 237 9.25 -16.90 -9.78
CA GLU A 237 10.53 -16.19 -9.96
C GLU A 237 10.92 -15.43 -8.70
N GLY A 238 12.23 -15.35 -8.42
CA GLY A 238 12.79 -14.47 -7.39
C GLY A 238 12.35 -14.76 -5.95
N ARG A 239 11.90 -15.99 -5.68
CA ARG A 239 11.40 -16.38 -4.36
C ARG A 239 12.51 -16.55 -3.33
N ASP A 240 12.30 -15.93 -2.18
CA ASP A 240 13.09 -16.05 -0.97
C ASP A 240 12.17 -16.03 0.27
N LEU A 241 12.74 -15.96 1.47
CA LEU A 241 11.98 -16.03 2.72
C LEU A 241 11.07 -14.80 2.96
N ASP A 242 11.35 -13.65 2.36
CA ASP A 242 10.56 -12.43 2.57
C ASP A 242 9.36 -12.32 1.62
N ASN A 243 9.39 -13.03 0.50
CA ASN A 243 8.40 -12.91 -0.58
C ASN A 243 7.74 -14.26 -0.95
N GLN A 244 7.56 -15.15 0.03
CA GLN A 244 6.85 -16.43 -0.07
C GLN A 244 5.33 -16.26 -0.27
N HIS A 245 4.93 -15.73 -1.43
CA HIS A 245 3.54 -15.66 -1.85
C HIS A 245 3.38 -16.20 -3.28
N SER A 246 2.19 -16.73 -3.60
CA SER A 246 1.91 -17.43 -4.86
C SER A 246 1.68 -16.52 -6.08
N TYR A 247 1.75 -15.21 -5.90
CA TYR A 247 1.38 -14.22 -6.92
C TYR A 247 2.59 -13.50 -7.50
N PRO A 248 2.50 -12.94 -8.73
CA PRO A 248 3.51 -12.02 -9.25
C PRO A 248 3.74 -10.82 -8.31
N TYR A 249 4.94 -10.23 -8.40
CA TYR A 249 5.27 -9.00 -7.68
C TYR A 249 6.21 -8.13 -8.50
N LEU A 250 6.33 -6.87 -8.08
CA LEU A 250 7.23 -5.90 -8.68
C LEU A 250 8.36 -5.55 -7.72
N SER A 251 9.54 -5.33 -8.27
CA SER A 251 10.67 -4.76 -7.56
C SER A 251 11.08 -3.45 -8.21
N ILE A 252 11.28 -2.39 -7.42
CA ILE A 252 11.80 -1.11 -7.88
C ILE A 252 13.15 -0.87 -7.22
N GLN A 253 14.19 -0.77 -8.04
CA GLN A 253 15.54 -0.36 -7.64
C GLN A 253 15.81 1.08 -8.05
N VAL A 254 16.37 1.88 -7.16
CA VAL A 254 16.81 3.25 -7.49
C VAL A 254 18.17 3.19 -8.19
N LEU A 255 18.26 3.82 -9.36
CA LEU A 255 19.46 3.97 -10.17
C LEU A 255 20.15 5.31 -9.97
N PHE A 256 19.41 6.39 -9.69
CA PHE A 256 19.97 7.75 -9.62
C PHE A 256 19.43 8.52 -8.41
N ASP A 257 20.35 9.07 -7.63
CA ASP A 257 20.07 9.94 -6.50
C ASP A 257 19.99 11.38 -7.01
N ARG A 258 18.78 11.92 -7.01
CA ARG A 258 18.52 13.27 -7.52
C ARG A 258 19.10 14.35 -6.61
N GLU A 259 19.14 14.14 -5.30
CA GLU A 259 19.63 15.13 -4.35
C GLU A 259 21.15 15.24 -4.43
N LYS A 260 21.84 14.11 -4.55
CA LYS A 260 23.31 14.06 -4.71
C LYS A 260 23.76 14.12 -6.17
N ASN A 261 22.83 14.17 -7.12
CA ASN A 261 23.08 14.17 -8.56
C ASN A 261 24.08 13.09 -9.01
N GLN A 262 23.92 11.86 -8.49
CA GLN A 262 24.86 10.76 -8.73
C GLN A 262 24.15 9.41 -8.89
N ARG A 263 24.82 8.44 -9.50
CA ARG A 263 24.31 7.08 -9.61
C ARG A 263 24.24 6.42 -8.22
N VAL A 264 23.15 5.72 -7.94
CA VAL A 264 23.02 4.86 -6.76
C VAL A 264 23.68 3.52 -7.05
N SER A 265 24.77 3.26 -6.35
CA SER A 265 25.48 1.98 -6.33
C SER A 265 25.54 1.44 -4.92
N TYR A 266 25.56 0.11 -4.83
CA TYR A 266 25.94 -0.55 -3.59
C TYR A 266 27.35 -0.13 -3.18
N SER A 267 27.57 0.05 -1.88
CA SER A 267 28.91 0.04 -1.30
C SER A 267 28.87 -0.73 0.01
N TRP A 268 29.96 -1.46 0.30
CA TRP A 268 30.04 -2.28 1.50
C TRP A 268 29.85 -1.43 2.76
N SER A 269 30.50 -0.26 2.83
CA SER A 269 30.37 0.66 3.97
C SER A 269 28.92 1.11 4.17
N LEU A 270 28.21 1.52 3.10
CA LEU A 270 26.80 1.91 3.22
C LEU A 270 25.93 0.74 3.70
N ALA A 271 26.18 -0.46 3.21
CA ALA A 271 25.37 -1.62 3.56
C ALA A 271 25.64 -2.17 4.96
N HIS A 272 26.89 -2.11 5.44
CA HIS A 272 27.30 -2.79 6.67
C HIS A 272 27.56 -1.86 7.86
N GLN A 273 27.79 -0.58 7.59
CA GLN A 273 28.03 0.47 8.59
C GLN A 273 27.00 1.60 8.52
N GLY A 274 26.16 1.61 7.48
CA GLY A 274 25.18 2.68 7.27
C GLY A 274 23.91 2.54 8.09
N PHE A 275 23.88 1.84 9.22
CA PHE A 275 22.72 1.76 10.11
C PHE A 275 23.17 1.54 11.56
N HIS A 276 22.32 1.90 12.53
CA HIS A 276 22.60 1.70 13.95
C HIS A 276 22.01 0.38 14.44
N ARG A 277 22.73 -0.27 15.35
CA ARG A 277 22.25 -1.45 16.09
C ARG A 277 21.83 -0.96 17.48
N ASN A 278 20.66 -1.42 17.92
CA ASN A 278 20.09 -1.11 19.23
C ASN A 278 20.69 -2.03 20.30
#